data_AF-A0A9X6QSZ5-F1
#
_entry.id   AF-A0A9X6QSZ5-F1
#
_cell.length_a   1.000
_cell.length_b   1.000
_cell.length_c   1.000
_cell.angle_alpha   90.00
_cell.angle_beta   90.00
_cell.angle_gamma   90.00
#
_symmetry.space_group_name_H-M   'P 1'
#
loop_
_entity.id
_entity.type
_entity.pdbx_description
1 polymer ?
#
loop_
_entity_poly.entity_id
_entity_poly.type
_entity_poly.pdbx_seq_one_letter_code
_entity_poly.pdbx_strand_id
1 'polypeptide(L)'
;MRGNKKEEQIQNIILMQEEIQLWIHYIFQQWESKKQEQRNPFPKIAYTETVVFERSEAYQEIKNLSVGMMREMKTYKREKLLLQITELHQHMQSIVSAVLETIQKYSVS
;
A
#
# COMPACT_ATOMS: atom_id res chain seq x y z
N MET A 1 -21.05 11.00 -21.39
CA MET A 1 -19.64 10.61 -21.14
C MET A 1 -19.10 10.94 -19.73
N ARG A 2 -19.83 11.65 -18.84
CA ARG A 2 -19.34 12.05 -17.50
C ARG A 2 -19.43 10.96 -16.41
N GLY A 3 -20.32 9.97 -16.57
CA GLY A 3 -20.49 8.87 -15.62
C GLY A 3 -19.33 7.88 -15.59
N ASN A 4 -18.64 7.68 -16.73
CA ASN A 4 -17.57 6.68 -16.84
C ASN A 4 -16.31 7.09 -16.05
N LYS A 5 -15.86 8.35 -16.21
CA LYS A 5 -14.66 8.87 -15.52
C LYS A 5 -14.78 8.83 -13.99
N LYS A 6 -15.98 9.08 -13.45
CA LYS A 6 -16.23 9.04 -12.01
C LYS A 6 -16.03 7.64 -11.45
N GLU A 7 -16.60 6.64 -12.11
CA GLU A 7 -16.54 5.25 -11.65
C GLU A 7 -15.14 4.66 -11.87
N GLU A 8 -14.47 5.01 -12.97
CA GLU A 8 -13.07 4.64 -13.21
C GLU A 8 -12.14 5.19 -12.12
N GLN A 9 -12.30 6.45 -11.72
CA GLN A 9 -11.53 7.02 -10.60
C GLN A 9 -11.78 6.27 -9.30
N ILE A 10 -13.03 5.93 -9.01
CA ILE A 10 -13.40 5.16 -7.80
C ILE A 10 -12.76 3.77 -7.86
N GLN A 11 -12.85 3.09 -9.00
CA GLN A 11 -12.28 1.77 -9.19
C GLN A 11 -10.75 1.78 -9.00
N ASN A 12 -10.06 2.78 -9.55
CA ASN A 12 -8.61 2.93 -9.37
C ASN A 12 -8.24 3.15 -7.90
N ILE A 13 -9.02 3.95 -7.17
CA ILE A 13 -8.81 4.14 -5.73
C ILE A 13 -8.98 2.82 -4.99
N ILE A 14 -10.05 2.06 -5.27
CA ILE A 14 -10.29 0.76 -4.62
C ILE A 14 -9.14 -0.21 -4.89
N LEU A 15 -8.71 -0.33 -6.14
CA LEU A 15 -7.61 -1.22 -6.52
C LEU A 15 -6.33 -0.86 -5.76
N MET A 16 -5.98 0.44 -5.69
CA MET A 16 -4.80 0.87 -4.93
C MET A 16 -4.95 0.62 -3.41
N GLN A 17 -6.16 0.77 -2.84
CA GLN A 17 -6.41 0.45 -1.43
C GLN A 17 -6.16 -1.04 -1.16
N GLU A 18 -6.68 -1.91 -2.02
CA GLU A 18 -6.53 -3.37 -1.93
C GLU A 18 -5.06 -3.80 -2.09
N GLU A 19 -4.36 -3.25 -3.09
CA GLU A 19 -2.94 -3.56 -3.33
C GLU A 19 -2.06 -3.14 -2.14
N ILE A 20 -2.27 -1.94 -1.58
CA ILE A 20 -1.54 -1.50 -0.39
C ILE A 20 -1.77 -2.46 0.78
N GLN A 21 -3.02 -2.90 1.01
CA GLN A 21 -3.32 -3.84 2.09
C GLN A 21 -2.62 -5.19 1.88
N LEU A 22 -2.63 -5.71 0.65
CA LEU A 22 -1.93 -6.94 0.30
C LEU A 22 -0.42 -6.84 0.54
N TRP A 23 0.18 -5.71 0.19
CA TRP A 23 1.60 -5.44 0.42
C TRP A 23 1.98 -5.33 1.90
N ILE A 24 1.16 -4.66 2.71
CA ILE A 24 1.36 -4.61 4.16
C ILE A 24 1.33 -6.02 4.73
N HIS A 25 0.33 -6.81 4.33
CA HIS A 25 0.19 -8.19 4.78
C HIS A 25 1.39 -9.05 4.36
N TYR A 26 1.82 -8.92 3.10
CA TYR A 26 3.00 -9.61 2.59
C TYR A 26 4.24 -9.31 3.44
N ILE A 27 4.51 -8.05 3.74
CA ILE A 27 5.66 -7.66 4.56
C ILE A 27 5.60 -8.26 5.96
N PHE A 28 4.44 -8.21 6.61
CA PHE A 28 4.28 -8.82 7.93
C PHE A 28 4.45 -10.34 7.90
N GLN A 29 3.91 -11.03 6.89
CA GLN A 29 4.11 -12.47 6.71
C GLN A 29 5.59 -12.82 6.47
N GLN A 30 6.30 -12.07 5.62
CA GLN A 30 7.73 -12.28 5.38
C GLN A 30 8.55 -12.05 6.64
N TRP A 31 8.25 -11.01 7.41
CA TRP A 31 8.92 -10.77 8.70
C TRP A 31 8.65 -11.91 9.69
N GLU A 32 7.39 -12.31 9.87
CA GLU A 32 7.01 -13.31 10.85
C GLU A 32 7.56 -14.70 10.56
N SER A 33 7.56 -15.11 9.29
CA SER A 33 8.10 -16.40 8.86
C SER A 33 9.62 -16.50 9.07
N LYS A 34 10.35 -15.39 8.88
CA LYS A 34 11.82 -15.39 8.94
C LYS A 34 12.41 -14.93 10.27
N LYS A 35 11.60 -14.40 11.20
CA LYS A 35 12.11 -13.88 12.49
C LYS A 35 12.86 -14.92 13.34
N GLN A 36 12.61 -16.22 13.13
CA GLN A 36 13.26 -17.32 13.85
C GLN A 36 14.39 -17.99 13.06
N GLU A 37 14.63 -17.59 11.80
CA GLU A 37 15.71 -18.13 10.99
C GLU A 37 17.06 -17.53 11.41
N GLN A 38 18.08 -18.39 11.61
CA GLN A 38 19.44 -17.93 11.97
C GLN A 38 20.06 -17.01 10.92
N ARG A 39 19.67 -17.17 9.65
CA ARG A 39 20.06 -16.29 8.54
C ARG A 39 18.78 -15.70 7.95
N ASN A 40 18.23 -14.69 8.60
CA ASN A 40 17.07 -13.97 8.10
C ASN A 40 17.50 -12.92 7.05
N PRO A 41 17.24 -13.12 5.74
CA PRO A 41 17.54 -12.14 4.70
C PRO A 41 16.55 -10.97 4.66
N PHE A 42 15.48 -11.00 5.48
CA PHE A 42 14.47 -9.96 5.47
C PHE A 42 15.02 -8.62 6.00
N PRO A 43 14.82 -7.51 5.28
CA PRO A 43 15.28 -6.21 5.73
C PRO A 43 14.38 -5.67 6.85
N LYS A 44 14.84 -5.72 8.10
CA LYS A 44 14.11 -5.18 9.27
C LYS A 44 13.63 -3.73 9.10
N ILE A 45 14.35 -2.93 8.31
CA ILE A 45 13.97 -1.56 7.98
C ILE A 45 12.62 -1.50 7.25
N ALA A 46 12.35 -2.42 6.32
CA ALA A 46 11.09 -2.47 5.58
C ALA A 46 9.89 -2.79 6.49
N TYR A 47 10.07 -3.66 7.50
CA TYR A 47 9.03 -3.89 8.51
C TYR A 47 8.75 -2.61 9.31
N THR A 48 9.81 -1.91 9.74
CA THR A 48 9.67 -0.68 10.54
C THR A 48 8.98 0.43 9.75
N GLU A 49 9.39 0.63 8.50
CA GLU A 49 8.77 1.60 7.59
C GLU A 49 7.31 1.24 7.30
N THR A 50 7.00 -0.04 7.12
CA THR A 50 5.61 -0.51 6.93
C THR A 50 4.74 -0.25 8.16
N VAL A 51 5.27 -0.45 9.38
CA VAL A 51 4.54 -0.11 10.62
C VAL A 51 4.29 1.39 10.72
N VAL A 52 5.27 2.23 10.36
CA VAL A 52 5.11 3.68 10.34
C VAL A 52 4.07 4.10 9.29
N PHE A 53 4.15 3.52 8.08
CA PHE A 53 3.20 3.74 7.01
C PHE A 53 1.78 3.36 7.42
N GLU A 54 1.58 2.15 7.97
CA GLU A 54 0.26 1.67 8.38
C GLU A 54 -0.35 2.57 9.45
N ARG A 55 0.46 3.16 10.34
CA ARG A 55 -0.01 4.08 11.39
C ARG A 55 -0.17 5.52 10.93
N SER A 56 0.26 5.85 9.72
CA SER A 56 0.18 7.23 9.22
C SER A 56 -1.27 7.67 9.10
N GLU A 57 -1.54 8.92 9.49
CA GLU A 57 -2.87 9.52 9.40
C GLU A 57 -3.38 9.51 7.96
N ALA A 58 -2.52 9.84 6.99
CA ALA A 58 -2.85 9.83 5.57
C ALA A 58 -3.35 8.45 5.08
N TYR A 59 -2.69 7.35 5.48
CA TYR A 59 -3.16 6.02 5.12
C TYR A 59 -4.43 5.63 5.88
N GLN A 60 -4.52 5.94 7.17
CA GLN A 60 -5.70 5.63 7.98
C GLN A 60 -6.97 6.35 7.49
N GLU A 61 -6.85 7.61 7.08
CA GLU A 61 -7.94 8.37 6.47
C GLU A 61 -8.44 7.69 5.20
N ILE A 62 -7.52 7.27 4.33
CA ILE A 62 -7.86 6.67 3.04
C ILE A 62 -8.38 5.26 3.20
N LYS A 63 -7.78 4.44 4.08
CA LYS A 63 -8.17 3.04 4.34
C LYS A 63 -9.64 2.89 4.73
N ASN A 64 -10.20 3.89 5.42
CA ASN A 64 -11.56 3.85 5.95
C ASN A 64 -12.62 4.41 4.98
N LEU A 65 -12.23 4.86 3.78
CA LEU A 65 -13.16 5.42 2.82
C LEU A 65 -13.93 4.32 2.08
N SER A 66 -15.26 4.38 2.17
CA SER A 66 -16.14 3.49 1.42
C SER A 66 -16.45 4.01 0.01
N VAL A 67 -16.85 3.10 -0.87
CA VAL A 67 -17.36 3.41 -2.22
C VAL A 67 -18.52 4.41 -2.16
N GLY A 68 -19.43 4.25 -1.21
CA GLY A 68 -20.56 5.16 -0.99
C GLY A 68 -20.09 6.59 -0.72
N MET A 69 -19.15 6.75 0.22
CA MET A 69 -18.56 8.07 0.53
C MET A 69 -17.89 8.68 -0.71
N MET A 70 -17.12 7.89 -1.46
CA MET A 70 -16.47 8.37 -2.69
C MET A 70 -17.48 8.76 -3.78
N ARG A 71 -18.60 8.05 -3.89
CA ARG A 71 -19.69 8.41 -4.82
C ARG A 71 -20.34 9.74 -4.45
N GLU A 72 -20.49 10.05 -3.17
CA GLU A 72 -21.05 11.31 -2.68
C GLU A 72 -20.05 12.48 -2.69
N MET A 73 -18.75 12.19 -2.72
CA MET A 73 -17.72 13.23 -2.79
C MET A 73 -17.83 14.12 -4.04
N LYS A 74 -17.61 15.42 -3.82
CA LYS A 74 -17.41 16.41 -4.89
C LYS A 74 -16.19 16.03 -5.73
N THR A 75 -16.23 16.32 -7.03
CA THR A 75 -15.17 15.96 -8.00
C THR A 75 -13.77 16.36 -7.54
N TYR A 76 -13.57 17.61 -7.13
CA TYR A 76 -12.24 18.08 -6.69
C TYR A 76 -11.70 17.32 -5.46
N LYS A 77 -12.58 16.87 -4.54
CA LYS A 77 -12.16 16.07 -3.39
C LYS A 77 -11.72 14.68 -3.83
N ARG A 78 -12.44 14.08 -4.78
CA ARG A 78 -12.09 12.78 -5.36
C ARG A 78 -10.77 12.83 -6.13
N GLU A 79 -10.53 13.91 -6.87
CA GLU A 79 -9.27 14.11 -7.59
C GLU A 79 -8.09 14.28 -6.63
N LYS A 80 -8.28 15.04 -5.54
CA LYS A 80 -7.28 15.12 -4.46
C LYS A 80 -7.02 13.76 -3.80
N LEU A 81 -8.09 13.02 -3.51
CA LEU A 81 -7.99 11.67 -2.95
C LEU A 81 -7.20 10.72 -3.87
N LEU A 82 -7.47 10.77 -5.18
CA LEU A 82 -6.75 9.98 -6.17
C LEU A 82 -5.25 10.25 -6.15
N LEU A 83 -4.83 11.52 -6.05
CA LEU A 83 -3.43 11.88 -5.94
C LEU A 83 -2.80 11.34 -4.64
N GLN A 84 -3.48 11.54 -3.51
CA GLN A 84 -2.99 11.07 -2.21
C GLN A 84 -2.81 9.55 -2.16
N ILE A 85 -3.76 8.79 -2.70
CA ILE A 85 -3.62 7.33 -2.72
C ILE A 85 -2.54 6.87 -3.69
N THR A 86 -2.32 7.56 -4.82
CA THR A 86 -1.20 7.25 -5.72
C THR A 86 0.15 7.45 -5.03
N GLU A 87 0.32 8.51 -4.24
CA GLU A 87 1.55 8.74 -3.47
C GLU A 87 1.78 7.65 -2.41
N LEU A 88 0.73 7.27 -1.68
CA LEU A 88 0.80 6.19 -0.70
C LEU A 88 1.10 4.83 -1.35
N HIS A 89 0.49 4.57 -2.49
CA HIS A 89 0.70 3.36 -3.27
C HIS A 89 2.16 3.26 -3.75
N GLN A 90 2.71 4.33 -4.33
CA GLN A 90 4.11 4.39 -4.76
C GLN A 90 5.10 4.22 -3.60
N HIS A 91 4.80 4.82 -2.45
CA HIS A 91 5.63 4.63 -1.25
C HIS A 91 5.63 3.17 -0.82
N MET A 92 4.46 2.55 -0.66
CA MET A 92 4.37 1.14 -0.25
C MET A 92 5.00 0.20 -1.29
N GLN A 93 4.82 0.49 -2.58
CA GLN A 93 5.46 -0.25 -3.66
C GLN A 93 6.98 -0.20 -3.56
N SER A 94 7.55 0.96 -3.22
CA SER A 94 9.00 1.13 -3.06
C SER A 94 9.55 0.26 -1.93
N ILE A 95 8.83 0.18 -0.80
CA ILE A 95 9.19 -0.69 0.33
C ILE A 95 9.18 -2.17 -0.12
N VAL A 96 8.12 -2.63 -0.79
CA VAL A 96 8.00 -4.02 -1.26
C VAL A 96 9.08 -4.37 -2.29
N SER A 97 9.36 -3.48 -3.23
CA SER A 97 10.42 -3.70 -4.23
C SER A 97 11.78 -3.90 -3.55
N ALA A 98 12.12 -3.07 -2.55
CA ALA A 98 13.36 -3.22 -1.80
C ALA A 98 13.43 -4.56 -1.03
N VAL A 99 12.30 -5.02 -0.47
CA VAL A 99 12.21 -6.35 0.18
C VAL A 99 12.49 -7.46 -0.83
N LEU A 100 11.84 -7.43 -1.99
CA LEU A 100 11.99 -8.45 -3.03
C LEU A 100 13.43 -8.51 -3.55
N GLU A 101 14.04 -7.36 -3.85
CA GLU A 101 15.44 -7.25 -4.28
C GLU A 101 16.40 -7.82 -3.22
N THR A 102 16.17 -7.50 -1.95
CA THR A 102 16.99 -7.99 -0.84
C THR A 102 16.87 -9.51 -0.72
N ILE A 103 15.66 -10.05 -0.70
CA ILE A 103 15.43 -11.50 -0.62
C ILE A 103 16.08 -12.21 -1.81
N GLN A 104 15.90 -11.70 -3.03
CA GLN A 104 16.51 -12.27 -4.23
C GLN A 104 18.04 -12.30 -4.11
N LYS A 105 18.67 -11.21 -3.67
CA LYS A 105 20.13 -11.11 -3.54
C LYS A 105 20.72 -12.16 -2.58
N TYR A 106 20.02 -12.47 -1.49
CA TYR A 106 20.50 -13.40 -0.47
C TYR A 106 19.98 -14.83 -0.61
N SER A 107 19.13 -15.11 -1.61
CA SER A 107 18.60 -16.47 -1.88
C SER A 107 19.48 -17.29 -2.83
N VAL A 108 20.46 -16.68 -3.51
CA VAL A 108 21.35 -17.34 -4.50
C VAL A 108 22.70 -17.75 -3.88
N SER A 109 22.73 -18.16 -2.61
CA SER A 109 23.97 -18.59 -1.91
C SER A 109 23.78 -19.92 -1.20
#